data_AF-A0A7E6FMY6-F1
#
_entry.id   AF-A0A7E6FMY6-F1
#
_cell.length_a   1.000
_cell.length_b   1.000
_cell.length_c   1.000
_cell.angle_alpha   90.00
_cell.angle_beta   90.00
_cell.angle_gamma   90.00
#
_symmetry.space_group_name_H-M   'P 1'
#
loop_
_entity.id
_entity.type
_entity.pdbx_description
1 polymer ?
#
loop_
_entity_poly.entity_id
_entity_poly.type
_entity_poly.pdbx_seq_one_letter_code
_entity_poly.pdbx_strand_id
1 'polypeptide(L)'
;MTPTVRTTATTTQQQKQAPVGRKQVDLANNQLLRSSISNVNLKKSIEENICLQSFQSRPPYSSDHDQTKRNPLVFPVKERRQGQLLDGLDRQTDLSYTRSAQVLQVALQSKIKKSLTFSLQLHLYGDVDALFNKSENVIYISNHQSTVDWIVTNMLAIHQGMIGHIRYILKDSLKFLPMYGFYFRQHGCIYVKRDGKFSKNQHTIERVLNRLKNENTPVWMVVFPEGTRFNPCKQDVIQKSKEFAKERGLHPYEYVLTPRMRGFKTGIDHLRDHVDAVYDITIGYSNTVDPNTGLRQRAPGMQNFLSEKKPEVHIHINRINIEDIPHSDDSFKTWMYNQFKEKDILLSHFYSSHQKGCNMRFPGESLISRLKLRQTLPSLLVCCSLLMISLLTDWGYTVYWHVIVIGSAAGMAWMTVRS
;
A
#
# COMPACT_ATOMS: atom_id res chain seq x y z
N MET A 1 -55.33 23.97 63.75
CA MET A 1 -54.09 23.18 63.77
C MET A 1 -53.06 23.91 62.93
N THR A 2 -52.00 24.39 63.60
CA THR A 2 -50.60 24.61 63.16
C THR A 2 -50.27 25.40 61.86
N PRO A 3 -49.16 26.18 61.86
CA PRO A 3 -49.01 27.40 61.08
C PRO A 3 -47.86 27.39 60.03
N THR A 4 -47.85 28.49 59.28
CA THR A 4 -46.82 29.11 58.41
C THR A 4 -45.35 28.76 58.68
N VAL A 5 -44.55 28.57 57.62
CA VAL A 5 -43.15 29.04 57.57
C VAL A 5 -42.79 29.52 56.15
N ARG A 6 -42.39 30.80 56.08
CA ARG A 6 -41.66 31.47 55.01
C ARG A 6 -40.17 31.28 55.30
N THR A 7 -39.36 30.98 54.29
CA THR A 7 -37.88 31.03 54.41
C THR A 7 -37.28 31.76 53.22
N THR A 8 -36.67 32.91 53.51
CA THR A 8 -35.73 33.66 52.68
C THR A 8 -34.30 33.25 53.05
N ALA A 9 -33.42 33.02 52.06
CA ALA A 9 -31.96 33.14 52.22
C ALA A 9 -31.30 33.30 50.83
N THR A 10 -30.73 34.45 50.47
CA THR A 10 -29.40 35.02 50.76
C THR A 10 -28.41 34.76 49.61
N THR A 11 -28.13 35.83 48.87
CA THR A 11 -27.11 35.94 47.82
C THR A 11 -25.71 35.99 48.44
N THR A 12 -24.79 35.13 48.00
CA THR A 12 -23.36 35.21 48.34
C THR A 12 -22.55 35.45 47.06
N GLN A 13 -21.99 36.67 46.94
CA GLN A 13 -20.96 36.98 45.95
C GLN A 13 -19.64 36.31 46.35
N GLN A 14 -19.03 35.55 45.43
CA GLN A 14 -17.62 35.16 45.52
C GLN A 14 -16.83 35.85 44.41
N GLN A 15 -15.97 36.79 44.81
CA GLN A 15 -14.82 37.25 44.02
C GLN A 15 -13.85 36.08 43.81
N LYS A 16 -13.50 35.78 42.56
CA LYS A 16 -12.38 34.89 42.22
C LYS A 16 -11.28 35.65 41.50
N GLN A 17 -10.09 35.56 42.08
CA GLN A 17 -8.80 36.11 41.63
C GLN A 17 -8.42 35.61 40.23
N ALA A 18 -7.76 36.48 39.46
CA ALA A 18 -7.24 36.19 38.13
C ALA A 18 -6.01 35.24 38.18
N PRO A 19 -5.87 34.26 37.26
CA PRO A 19 -4.77 33.32 37.29
C PRO A 19 -3.52 33.89 36.61
N VAL A 20 -2.46 34.09 37.40
CA VAL A 20 -1.11 34.52 36.97
C VAL A 20 -0.34 33.42 36.20
N GLY A 21 -0.91 32.23 36.01
CA GLY A 21 -0.22 31.08 35.40
C GLY A 21 -0.12 31.01 33.87
N ARG A 22 -0.89 31.80 33.11
CA ARG A 22 -0.99 31.60 31.65
C ARG A 22 0.23 32.15 30.87
N LYS A 23 0.79 33.29 31.30
CA LYS A 23 1.93 33.92 30.61
C LYS A 23 3.25 33.14 30.72
N GLN A 24 3.44 32.39 31.79
CA GLN A 24 4.68 31.62 32.02
C GLN A 24 4.70 30.31 31.22
N VAL A 25 3.52 29.69 31.03
CA VAL A 25 3.33 28.50 30.18
C VAL A 25 3.50 28.85 28.70
N ASP A 26 3.00 30.01 28.26
CA ASP A 26 3.16 30.47 26.88
C ASP A 26 4.62 30.82 26.52
N LEU A 27 5.41 31.27 27.50
CA LEU A 27 6.83 31.57 27.32
C LEU A 27 7.67 30.29 27.24
N ALA A 28 7.37 29.29 28.07
CA ALA A 28 8.02 27.97 28.04
C ALA A 28 7.71 27.20 26.75
N ASN A 29 6.46 27.25 26.28
CA ASN A 29 6.07 26.63 25.01
C ASN A 29 6.74 27.29 23.80
N ASN A 30 6.90 28.62 23.81
CA ASN A 30 7.64 29.32 22.75
C ASN A 30 9.14 29.00 22.74
N GLN A 31 9.76 28.80 23.90
CA GLN A 31 11.16 28.37 23.98
C GLN A 31 11.36 26.92 23.49
N LEU A 32 10.43 26.01 23.80
CA LEU A 32 10.44 24.62 23.30
C LEU A 32 10.19 24.54 21.79
N LEU A 33 9.35 25.41 21.24
CA LEU A 33 9.14 25.55 19.79
C LEU A 33 10.40 26.06 19.09
N ARG A 34 11.08 27.07 19.65
CA ARG A 34 12.33 27.61 19.07
C ARG A 34 13.48 26.62 19.11
N SER A 35 13.61 25.82 20.17
CA SER A 35 14.63 24.77 20.26
C SER A 35 14.35 23.62 19.29
N SER A 36 13.08 23.26 19.09
CA SER A 36 12.66 22.26 18.10
C SER A 36 12.93 22.70 16.66
N ILE A 37 12.67 23.98 16.33
CA ILE A 37 12.95 24.55 15.00
C ILE A 37 14.46 24.62 14.72
N SER A 38 15.26 24.97 15.73
CA SER A 38 16.74 24.95 15.65
C SER A 38 17.28 23.55 15.35
N ASN A 39 16.78 22.54 16.05
CA ASN A 39 17.18 21.14 15.86
C ASN A 39 16.74 20.56 14.50
N VAL A 40 15.62 21.02 13.95
CA VAL A 40 15.16 20.64 12.59
C VAL A 40 16.07 21.22 11.52
N ASN A 41 16.49 22.49 11.65
CA ASN A 41 17.41 23.13 10.70
C ASN A 41 18.81 22.49 10.74
N LEU A 42 19.29 22.09 11.92
CA LEU A 42 20.57 21.37 12.07
C LEU A 42 20.50 19.97 11.43
N LYS A 43 19.37 19.26 11.58
CA LYS A 43 19.13 17.96 10.90
C LYS A 43 19.13 18.08 9.37
N LYS A 44 18.54 19.15 8.83
CA LYS A 44 18.47 19.39 7.38
C LYS A 44 19.85 19.61 6.75
N SER A 45 20.74 20.31 7.47
CA SER A 45 22.14 20.52 7.05
C SER A 45 22.97 19.23 7.07
N ILE A 46 22.65 18.28 7.96
CA ILE A 46 23.29 16.96 8.01
C ILE A 46 22.75 16.04 6.90
N GLU A 47 21.45 16.10 6.61
CA GLU A 47 20.82 15.34 5.50
C GLU A 47 21.38 15.73 4.11
N GLU A 48 21.65 17.01 3.87
CA GLU A 48 22.25 17.49 2.62
C GLU A 48 23.71 17.01 2.45
N ASN A 49 24.50 17.00 3.54
CA ASN A 49 25.91 16.60 3.50
C ASN A 49 26.11 15.08 3.31
N ILE A 50 25.23 14.23 3.87
CA ILE A 50 25.32 12.77 3.71
C ILE A 50 24.91 12.34 2.29
N CYS A 51 23.95 13.04 1.67
CA CYS A 51 23.53 12.75 0.29
C CYS A 51 24.63 13.07 -0.73
N LEU A 52 25.36 14.16 -0.54
CA LEU A 52 26.48 14.57 -1.42
C LEU A 52 27.68 13.61 -1.35
N GLN A 53 27.97 13.03 -0.17
CA GLN A 53 29.08 12.06 -0.03
C GLN A 53 28.80 10.71 -0.73
N SER A 54 27.54 10.37 -0.99
CA SER A 54 27.17 9.13 -1.70
C SER A 54 27.33 9.20 -3.23
N PHE A 55 27.68 10.37 -3.79
CA PHE A 55 27.82 10.60 -5.23
C PHE A 55 29.28 10.68 -5.75
N GLN A 56 30.30 10.60 -4.89
CA GLN A 56 31.71 10.85 -5.28
C GLN A 56 32.64 9.62 -5.37
N SER A 57 32.14 8.39 -5.34
CA SER A 57 33.00 7.19 -5.48
C SER A 57 32.69 6.37 -6.74
N ARG A 58 33.24 6.82 -7.89
CA ARG A 58 33.56 5.95 -9.04
C ARG A 58 34.93 6.33 -9.61
N PRO A 59 35.86 5.39 -9.83
CA PRO A 59 37.13 5.70 -10.47
C PRO A 59 36.95 5.89 -12.00
N PRO A 60 37.82 6.68 -12.65
CA PRO A 60 37.72 6.97 -14.08
C PRO A 60 38.25 5.83 -14.95
N TYR A 61 37.66 5.66 -16.13
CA TYR A 61 38.10 4.75 -17.18
C TYR A 61 39.21 5.44 -18.00
N SER A 62 40.40 4.87 -18.05
CA SER A 62 41.50 5.33 -18.91
C SER A 62 41.39 4.70 -20.30
N SER A 63 41.39 5.55 -21.33
CA SER A 63 41.67 5.20 -22.72
C SER A 63 43.19 5.17 -22.94
N ASP A 64 43.71 4.15 -23.63
CA ASP A 64 44.86 4.34 -24.53
C ASP A 64 44.96 3.23 -25.59
N HIS A 65 45.32 3.69 -26.79
CA HIS A 65 45.63 2.95 -28.01
C HIS A 65 47.03 2.30 -27.94
N ASP A 66 47.26 1.15 -28.58
CA ASP A 66 48.35 1.04 -29.58
C ASP A 66 48.24 -0.20 -30.49
N GLN A 67 48.84 -0.08 -31.69
CA GLN A 67 48.80 -0.96 -32.85
C GLN A 67 49.90 -2.04 -32.90
N THR A 68 49.72 -2.96 -33.87
CA THR A 68 50.73 -3.67 -34.69
C THR A 68 51.06 -5.15 -34.38
N LYS A 69 50.72 -6.06 -35.31
CA LYS A 69 51.65 -6.79 -36.23
C LYS A 69 51.02 -8.08 -36.80
N ARG A 70 51.39 -8.36 -38.06
CA ARG A 70 50.97 -9.48 -38.93
C ARG A 70 51.65 -10.81 -38.56
N ASN A 71 50.99 -11.94 -38.83
CA ASN A 71 51.48 -12.95 -39.80
C ASN A 71 50.41 -14.03 -40.11
N PRO A 72 50.36 -14.56 -41.35
CA PRO A 72 49.42 -15.60 -41.77
C PRO A 72 50.06 -17.00 -41.71
N LEU A 73 49.29 -18.03 -41.37
CA LEU A 73 49.66 -19.42 -41.62
C LEU A 73 48.45 -20.21 -42.13
N VAL A 74 48.76 -21.14 -43.02
CA VAL A 74 47.92 -21.79 -44.02
C VAL A 74 47.71 -23.27 -43.62
N PHE A 75 46.45 -23.75 -43.72
CA PHE A 75 45.88 -25.11 -43.95
C PHE A 75 46.36 -26.32 -43.08
N PRO A 76 45.49 -27.27 -42.65
CA PRO A 76 44.73 -28.12 -43.58
C PRO A 76 43.30 -28.54 -43.18
N VAL A 77 42.56 -28.93 -44.21
CA VAL A 77 41.31 -29.69 -44.16
C VAL A 77 41.55 -31.04 -43.48
N LYS A 78 40.76 -31.37 -42.45
CA LYS A 78 40.62 -32.75 -41.98
C LYS A 78 39.17 -33.04 -41.61
N GLU A 79 38.55 -33.84 -42.45
CA GLU A 79 37.24 -34.44 -42.27
C GLU A 79 37.23 -35.49 -41.14
N ARG A 80 36.05 -35.70 -40.54
CA ARG A 80 35.63 -36.79 -39.63
C ARG A 80 36.16 -36.81 -38.20
N ARG A 81 35.44 -36.09 -37.30
CA ARG A 81 35.04 -36.54 -35.94
C ARG A 81 33.78 -35.81 -35.45
N GLN A 82 32.62 -36.03 -36.07
CA GLN A 82 31.35 -35.45 -35.61
C GLN A 82 30.64 -36.28 -34.52
N GLY A 83 31.04 -37.54 -34.29
CA GLY A 83 30.36 -38.43 -33.34
C GLY A 83 30.76 -38.31 -31.86
N GLN A 84 31.84 -37.60 -31.50
CA GLN A 84 32.28 -37.45 -30.09
C GLN A 84 32.06 -36.04 -29.52
N LEU A 85 31.85 -35.03 -30.38
CA LEU A 85 31.62 -33.65 -29.94
C LEU A 85 30.16 -33.42 -29.54
N LEU A 86 29.22 -34.12 -30.18
CA LEU A 86 27.79 -34.04 -29.89
C LEU A 86 27.46 -34.70 -28.53
N ASP A 87 28.03 -35.86 -28.22
CA ASP A 87 27.87 -36.51 -26.89
C ASP A 87 28.47 -35.68 -25.74
N GLY A 88 29.52 -34.91 -26.03
CA GLY A 88 30.15 -34.00 -25.06
C GLY A 88 29.31 -32.75 -24.80
N LEU A 89 28.71 -32.18 -25.85
CA LEU A 89 27.79 -31.05 -25.76
C LEU A 89 26.50 -31.45 -25.03
N ASP A 90 25.92 -32.63 -25.34
CA ASP A 90 24.69 -33.12 -24.73
C ASP A 90 24.85 -33.40 -23.22
N ARG A 91 25.99 -34.02 -22.83
CA ARG A 91 26.34 -34.21 -21.40
C ARG A 91 26.59 -32.88 -20.69
N GLN A 92 27.17 -31.89 -21.37
CA GLN A 92 27.47 -30.59 -20.76
C GLN A 92 26.19 -29.74 -20.61
N THR A 93 25.25 -29.84 -21.55
CA THR A 93 23.89 -29.28 -21.41
C THR A 93 23.11 -30.00 -20.31
N ASP A 94 23.16 -31.33 -20.20
CA ASP A 94 22.50 -32.09 -19.12
C ASP A 94 23.09 -31.79 -17.73
N LEU A 95 24.42 -31.65 -17.60
CA LEU A 95 25.06 -31.22 -16.35
C LEU A 95 24.72 -29.77 -15.98
N SER A 96 24.54 -28.90 -16.98
CA SER A 96 24.10 -27.52 -16.75
C SER A 96 22.62 -27.46 -16.33
N TYR A 97 21.77 -28.31 -16.92
CA TYR A 97 20.35 -28.45 -16.59
C TYR A 97 20.15 -29.04 -15.20
N THR A 98 20.94 -30.04 -14.82
CA THR A 98 20.89 -30.66 -13.48
C THR A 98 21.42 -29.74 -12.39
N ARG A 99 22.47 -28.94 -12.65
CA ARG A 99 22.94 -27.91 -11.70
C ARG A 99 21.96 -26.75 -11.56
N SER A 100 21.38 -26.27 -12.66
CA SER A 100 20.36 -25.23 -12.60
C SER A 100 19.05 -25.73 -11.96
N ALA A 101 18.64 -26.97 -12.22
CA ALA A 101 17.53 -27.65 -11.54
C ALA A 101 17.83 -27.87 -10.05
N GLN A 102 19.05 -28.24 -9.65
CA GLN A 102 19.45 -28.33 -8.24
C GLN A 102 19.44 -26.97 -7.54
N VAL A 103 19.95 -25.92 -8.17
CA VAL A 103 19.88 -24.54 -7.62
C VAL A 103 18.42 -24.10 -7.51
N LEU A 104 17.60 -24.41 -8.51
CA LEU A 104 16.16 -24.12 -8.49
C LEU A 104 15.46 -24.91 -7.38
N GLN A 105 15.82 -26.18 -7.18
CA GLN A 105 15.25 -27.07 -6.16
C GLN A 105 15.67 -26.67 -4.75
N VAL A 106 16.93 -26.29 -4.53
CA VAL A 106 17.40 -25.72 -3.25
C VAL A 106 16.76 -24.36 -2.98
N ALA A 107 16.61 -23.52 -4.00
CA ALA A 107 15.89 -22.26 -3.89
C ALA A 107 14.38 -22.47 -3.64
N LEU A 108 13.78 -23.49 -4.24
CA LEU A 108 12.40 -23.91 -4.01
C LEU A 108 12.24 -24.41 -2.58
N GLN A 109 13.11 -25.31 -2.13
CA GLN A 109 13.13 -25.87 -0.77
C GLN A 109 13.33 -24.77 0.28
N SER A 110 14.21 -23.80 0.02
CA SER A 110 14.43 -22.61 0.86
C SER A 110 13.20 -21.69 0.88
N LYS A 111 12.56 -21.45 -0.27
CA LYS A 111 11.31 -20.67 -0.37
C LYS A 111 10.13 -21.39 0.26
N ILE A 112 10.02 -22.70 0.12
CA ILE A 112 8.98 -23.55 0.73
C ILE A 112 9.17 -23.57 2.24
N LYS A 113 10.39 -23.76 2.75
CA LYS A 113 10.71 -23.72 4.19
C LYS A 113 10.43 -22.33 4.79
N LYS A 114 10.74 -21.24 4.07
CA LYS A 114 10.35 -19.87 4.46
C LYS A 114 8.84 -19.64 4.37
N SER A 115 8.17 -20.18 3.35
CA SER A 115 6.71 -20.10 3.17
C SER A 115 5.95 -20.88 4.23
N LEU A 116 6.49 -22.00 4.73
CA LEU A 116 5.94 -22.77 5.84
C LEU A 116 6.14 -22.09 7.21
N THR A 117 7.05 -21.13 7.31
CA THR A 117 7.33 -20.33 8.52
C THR A 117 6.88 -18.87 8.41
N PHE A 118 6.20 -18.51 7.32
CA PHE A 118 5.62 -17.17 7.13
C PHE A 118 4.47 -16.98 8.13
N SER A 119 4.78 -16.34 9.26
CA SER A 119 3.81 -16.02 10.32
C SER A 119 3.52 -14.53 10.28
N LEU A 120 2.66 -14.12 9.33
CA LEU A 120 2.13 -12.76 9.29
C LEU A 120 1.30 -12.50 10.55
N GLN A 121 1.67 -11.45 11.28
CA GLN A 121 0.92 -10.97 12.44
C GLN A 121 0.16 -9.70 12.05
N LEU A 122 -1.17 -9.79 12.07
CA LEU A 122 -2.05 -8.65 11.85
C LEU A 122 -2.56 -8.16 13.20
N HIS A 123 -2.26 -6.92 13.53
CA HIS A 123 -2.76 -6.25 14.72
C HIS A 123 -3.89 -5.31 14.30
N LEU A 124 -5.12 -5.64 14.68
CA LEU A 124 -6.31 -4.85 14.37
C LEU A 124 -6.68 -3.96 15.56
N TYR A 125 -7.00 -2.70 15.31
CA TYR A 125 -7.37 -1.70 16.31
C TYR A 125 -8.65 -0.97 15.90
N GLY A 126 -9.33 -0.32 16.85
CA GLY A 126 -10.54 0.47 16.60
C GLY A 126 -11.80 -0.38 16.51
N ASP A 127 -12.64 -0.13 15.50
CA ASP A 127 -13.97 -0.75 15.33
C ASP A 127 -13.88 -2.17 14.73
N VAL A 128 -13.09 -3.02 15.37
CA VAL A 128 -12.78 -4.37 14.93
C VAL A 128 -14.03 -5.25 14.92
N ASP A 129 -14.92 -5.10 15.90
CA ASP A 129 -16.16 -5.87 16.00
C ASP A 129 -17.11 -5.60 14.83
N ALA A 130 -17.15 -4.36 14.34
CA ALA A 130 -17.98 -4.02 13.20
C ALA A 130 -17.52 -4.72 11.91
N LEU A 131 -16.20 -4.90 11.74
CA LEU A 131 -15.63 -5.64 10.62
C LEU A 131 -15.95 -7.14 10.66
N PHE A 132 -16.07 -7.75 11.85
CA PHE A 132 -16.28 -9.21 11.95
C PHE A 132 -17.75 -9.62 12.04
N ASN A 133 -18.62 -8.73 12.51
CA ASN A 133 -20.00 -9.10 12.87
C ASN A 133 -21.03 -8.72 11.80
N LYS A 134 -20.68 -7.90 10.80
CA LYS A 134 -21.64 -7.36 9.82
C LYS A 134 -21.07 -7.37 8.40
N SER A 135 -21.63 -8.21 7.53
CA SER A 135 -21.38 -8.12 6.09
C SER A 135 -22.12 -6.90 5.54
N GLU A 136 -21.37 -5.93 5.02
CA GLU A 136 -21.87 -4.63 4.59
C GLU A 136 -21.30 -4.27 3.21
N ASN A 137 -22.08 -3.50 2.44
CA ASN A 137 -21.58 -2.80 1.27
C ASN A 137 -20.80 -1.57 1.74
N VAL A 138 -19.52 -1.47 1.37
CA VAL A 138 -18.67 -0.40 1.90
C VAL A 138 -17.82 0.25 0.83
N ILE A 139 -17.48 1.50 1.09
CA ILE A 139 -16.34 2.16 0.46
C ILE A 139 -15.19 2.14 1.45
N TYR A 140 -14.12 1.45 1.09
CA TYR A 140 -12.87 1.37 1.81
C TYR A 140 -11.97 2.54 1.40
N ILE A 141 -11.52 3.32 2.37
CA ILE A 141 -10.48 4.34 2.20
C ILE A 141 -9.28 4.02 3.08
N SER A 142 -8.07 4.25 2.56
CA SER A 142 -6.85 4.00 3.31
C SER A 142 -5.73 4.93 2.90
N ASN A 143 -4.77 5.09 3.82
CA ASN A 143 -3.43 5.55 3.44
C ASN A 143 -2.78 4.52 2.51
N HIS A 144 -1.85 4.96 1.66
CA HIS A 144 -1.17 4.11 0.67
C HIS A 144 0.34 4.21 0.84
N GLN A 145 1.01 3.12 1.20
CA GLN A 145 2.43 3.12 1.56
C GLN A 145 3.19 1.98 0.87
N SER A 146 2.53 0.84 0.65
CA SER A 146 3.19 -0.37 0.16
C SER A 146 2.49 -0.99 -1.06
N THR A 147 3.22 -1.82 -1.80
CA THR A 147 2.61 -2.80 -2.71
C THR A 147 1.80 -3.88 -1.98
N VAL A 148 1.91 -3.99 -0.66
CA VAL A 148 1.23 -5.00 0.17
C VAL A 148 -0.17 -4.53 0.59
N ASP A 149 -0.48 -3.23 0.46
CA ASP A 149 -1.75 -2.65 0.90
C ASP A 149 -2.99 -3.33 0.30
N TRP A 150 -2.91 -3.82 -0.95
CA TRP A 150 -4.01 -4.56 -1.58
C TRP A 150 -4.19 -5.97 -0.98
N ILE A 151 -3.12 -6.61 -0.49
CA ILE A 151 -3.21 -7.87 0.24
C ILE A 151 -3.93 -7.64 1.57
N VAL A 152 -3.54 -6.59 2.30
CA VAL A 152 -4.22 -6.19 3.54
C VAL A 152 -5.71 -5.95 3.29
N THR A 153 -6.03 -5.20 2.22
CA THR A 153 -7.42 -4.94 1.82
C THR A 153 -8.19 -6.24 1.54
N ASN A 154 -7.59 -7.17 0.79
CA ASN A 154 -8.21 -8.46 0.51
C ASN A 154 -8.40 -9.31 1.77
N MET A 155 -7.47 -9.27 2.73
CA MET A 155 -7.61 -9.98 4.01
C MET A 155 -8.81 -9.47 4.81
N LEU A 156 -8.99 -8.14 4.87
CA LEU A 156 -10.14 -7.54 5.54
C LEU A 156 -11.46 -7.88 4.81
N ALA A 157 -11.46 -7.84 3.47
CA ALA A 157 -12.61 -8.21 2.67
C ALA A 157 -13.00 -9.69 2.80
N ILE A 158 -12.03 -10.61 2.97
CA ILE A 158 -12.30 -12.04 3.23
C ILE A 158 -13.08 -12.21 4.54
N HIS A 159 -12.72 -11.47 5.58
CA HIS A 159 -13.45 -11.52 6.85
C HIS A 159 -14.91 -11.07 6.71
N GLN A 160 -15.20 -10.22 5.72
CA GLN A 160 -16.53 -9.75 5.40
C GLN A 160 -17.29 -10.61 4.37
N GLY A 161 -16.64 -11.65 3.83
CA GLY A 161 -17.19 -12.44 2.72
C GLY A 161 -17.23 -11.70 1.37
N MET A 162 -16.51 -10.59 1.25
CA MET A 162 -16.62 -9.63 0.13
C MET A 162 -15.53 -9.76 -0.94
N ILE A 163 -14.72 -10.81 -0.92
CA ILE A 163 -13.55 -10.97 -1.81
C ILE A 163 -13.91 -10.93 -3.31
N GLY A 164 -15.04 -11.53 -3.73
CA GLY A 164 -15.55 -11.46 -5.11
C GLY A 164 -16.23 -10.12 -5.46
N HIS A 165 -16.44 -9.26 -4.46
CA HIS A 165 -17.15 -7.99 -4.56
C HIS A 165 -16.21 -6.79 -4.48
N ILE A 166 -14.89 -7.03 -4.41
CA ILE A 166 -13.90 -5.96 -4.38
C ILE A 166 -13.85 -5.22 -5.73
N ARG A 167 -13.90 -3.89 -5.68
CA ARG A 167 -13.82 -3.00 -6.84
C ARG A 167 -12.73 -1.96 -6.58
N TYR A 168 -11.59 -2.07 -7.26
CA TYR A 168 -10.50 -1.10 -7.11
C TYR A 168 -10.64 0.08 -8.07
N ILE A 169 -10.29 1.28 -7.61
CA ILE A 169 -9.96 2.41 -8.48
C ILE A 169 -8.47 2.34 -8.84
N LEU A 170 -8.19 1.95 -10.08
CA LEU A 170 -6.86 1.62 -10.60
C LEU A 170 -6.31 2.73 -11.50
N LYS A 171 -4.98 2.85 -11.57
CA LYS A 171 -4.31 3.70 -12.56
C LYS A 171 -4.58 3.15 -13.97
N ASP A 172 -4.90 4.01 -14.93
CA ASP A 172 -5.19 3.64 -16.33
C ASP A 172 -4.10 2.75 -16.97
N SER A 173 -2.82 3.00 -16.68
CA SER A 173 -1.73 2.17 -17.20
C SER A 173 -1.79 0.70 -16.78
N LEU A 174 -2.51 0.36 -15.69
CA LEU A 174 -2.66 -1.02 -15.20
C LEU A 174 -3.60 -1.86 -16.08
N LYS A 175 -4.31 -1.25 -17.04
CA LYS A 175 -5.11 -2.00 -18.02
C LYS A 175 -4.27 -2.86 -18.97
N PHE A 176 -2.98 -2.55 -19.07
CA PHE A 176 -2.02 -3.28 -19.90
C PHE A 176 -1.24 -4.33 -19.10
N LEU A 177 -1.61 -4.60 -17.85
CA LEU A 177 -1.05 -5.75 -17.15
C LEU A 177 -1.52 -7.05 -17.83
N PRO A 178 -0.59 -7.93 -18.25
CA PRO A 178 -0.90 -9.21 -18.87
C PRO A 178 -1.96 -9.98 -18.06
N MET A 179 -3.06 -10.38 -18.70
CA MET A 179 -4.27 -11.00 -18.11
C MET A 179 -5.04 -10.12 -17.09
N TYR A 180 -4.34 -9.54 -16.12
CA TYR A 180 -4.92 -8.82 -14.99
C TYR A 180 -5.68 -7.56 -15.41
N GLY A 181 -5.23 -6.84 -16.45
CA GLY A 181 -5.95 -5.67 -16.96
C GLY A 181 -7.37 -6.01 -17.44
N PHE A 182 -7.51 -7.10 -18.19
CA PHE A 182 -8.81 -7.59 -18.61
C PHE A 182 -9.63 -8.14 -17.42
N TYR A 183 -9.00 -8.94 -16.56
CA TYR A 183 -9.64 -9.50 -15.36
C TYR A 183 -10.24 -8.42 -14.46
N PHE A 184 -9.48 -7.38 -14.11
CA PHE A 184 -9.95 -6.30 -13.26
C PHE A 184 -11.11 -5.54 -13.90
N ARG A 185 -11.11 -5.35 -15.23
CA ARG A 185 -12.25 -4.75 -15.93
C ARG A 185 -13.51 -5.60 -15.79
N GLN A 186 -13.40 -6.93 -15.97
CA GLN A 186 -14.53 -7.84 -15.83
C GLN A 186 -15.03 -7.91 -14.39
N HIS A 187 -14.12 -7.83 -13.42
CA HIS A 187 -14.43 -7.75 -11.99
C HIS A 187 -14.97 -6.38 -11.56
N GLY A 188 -15.27 -5.47 -12.50
CA GLY A 188 -15.88 -4.16 -12.21
C GLY A 188 -14.93 -3.12 -11.62
N CYS A 189 -13.61 -3.33 -11.66
CA CYS A 189 -12.63 -2.30 -11.30
C CYS A 189 -12.62 -1.16 -12.32
N ILE A 190 -12.23 0.03 -11.85
CA ILE A 190 -12.38 1.28 -12.57
C ILE A 190 -11.00 1.87 -12.87
N TYR A 191 -10.74 2.20 -14.13
CA TYR A 191 -9.47 2.79 -14.56
C TYR A 191 -9.53 4.32 -14.64
N VAL A 192 -8.63 4.98 -13.92
CA VAL A 192 -8.56 6.44 -13.86
C VAL A 192 -7.21 6.99 -14.35
N LYS A 193 -7.29 8.07 -15.12
CA LYS A 193 -6.13 8.88 -15.51
C LYS A 193 -5.88 9.93 -14.43
N ARG A 194 -4.62 10.10 -14.03
CA ARG A 194 -4.21 11.01 -12.93
C ARG A 194 -4.04 12.46 -13.38
N ASP A 195 -3.94 12.69 -14.70
CA ASP A 195 -3.42 13.94 -15.27
C ASP A 195 -4.54 14.95 -15.56
N GLY A 196 -5.45 15.17 -14.61
CA GLY A 196 -6.54 16.15 -14.75
C GLY A 196 -7.67 15.76 -15.72
N LYS A 197 -7.45 14.80 -16.63
CA LYS A 197 -8.41 14.25 -17.60
C LYS A 197 -9.45 13.30 -17.00
N PHE A 198 -9.78 13.46 -15.72
CA PHE A 198 -10.79 12.64 -15.04
C PHE A 198 -12.16 12.73 -15.73
N SER A 199 -12.52 13.93 -16.22
CA SER A 199 -13.79 14.19 -16.91
C SER A 199 -14.03 13.28 -18.12
N LYS A 200 -12.98 12.91 -18.87
CA LYS A 200 -13.13 12.04 -20.05
C LYS A 200 -13.58 10.62 -19.70
N ASN A 201 -13.26 10.15 -18.50
CA ASN A 201 -13.63 8.80 -18.07
C ASN A 201 -14.85 8.80 -17.15
N GLN A 202 -15.36 9.97 -16.74
CA GLN A 202 -16.39 10.10 -15.72
C GLN A 202 -17.64 9.29 -16.08
N HIS A 203 -18.18 9.43 -17.30
CA HIS A 203 -19.33 8.64 -17.73
C HIS A 203 -19.13 7.12 -17.67
N THR A 204 -17.90 6.63 -17.90
CA THR A 204 -17.58 5.20 -17.77
C THR A 204 -17.58 4.76 -16.31
N ILE A 205 -17.12 5.61 -15.40
CA ILE A 205 -17.16 5.39 -13.95
C ILE A 205 -18.62 5.32 -13.50
N GLU A 206 -19.40 6.35 -13.82
CA GLU A 206 -20.82 6.47 -13.47
C GLU A 206 -21.62 5.28 -13.99
N ARG A 207 -21.40 4.85 -15.25
CA ARG A 207 -22.06 3.68 -15.82
C ARG A 207 -21.77 2.40 -15.04
N VAL A 208 -20.51 2.18 -14.63
CA VAL A 208 -20.15 0.99 -13.84
C VAL A 208 -20.78 1.04 -12.45
N LEU A 209 -20.73 2.20 -11.79
CA LEU A 209 -21.32 2.41 -10.47
C LEU A 209 -22.83 2.23 -10.48
N ASN A 210 -23.51 2.87 -11.44
CA ASN A 210 -24.96 2.76 -11.60
C ASN A 210 -25.38 1.32 -11.93
N ARG A 211 -24.59 0.59 -12.75
CA ARG A 211 -24.86 -0.83 -12.99
C ARG A 211 -24.78 -1.65 -11.70
N LEU A 212 -23.73 -1.46 -10.90
CA LEU A 212 -23.58 -2.18 -9.62
C LEU A 212 -24.76 -1.91 -8.68
N LYS A 213 -25.20 -0.64 -8.59
CA LYS A 213 -26.38 -0.23 -7.82
C LYS A 213 -27.67 -0.86 -8.37
N ASN A 214 -27.92 -0.72 -9.67
CA ASN A 214 -29.17 -1.19 -10.31
C ASN A 214 -29.31 -2.72 -10.27
N GLU A 215 -28.19 -3.45 -10.35
CA GLU A 215 -28.15 -4.91 -10.22
C GLU A 215 -28.11 -5.38 -8.76
N ASN A 216 -28.20 -4.45 -7.79
CA ASN A 216 -28.07 -4.70 -6.36
C ASN A 216 -26.85 -5.58 -6.01
N THR A 217 -25.75 -5.40 -6.73
CA THR A 217 -24.54 -6.20 -6.56
C THR A 217 -23.80 -5.77 -5.31
N PRO A 218 -23.40 -6.67 -4.39
CA PRO A 218 -22.61 -6.25 -3.24
C PRO A 218 -21.30 -5.57 -3.65
N VAL A 219 -20.90 -4.52 -2.93
CA VAL A 219 -19.74 -3.68 -3.28
C VAL A 219 -18.79 -3.52 -2.11
N TRP A 220 -17.51 -3.83 -2.37
CA TRP A 220 -16.38 -3.44 -1.53
C TRP A 220 -15.45 -2.54 -2.35
N MET A 221 -15.77 -1.24 -2.41
CA MET A 221 -15.06 -0.30 -3.27
C MET A 221 -13.81 0.23 -2.59
N VAL A 222 -12.64 -0.03 -3.17
CA VAL A 222 -11.35 0.34 -2.59
C VAL A 222 -10.81 1.59 -3.27
N VAL A 223 -10.60 2.63 -2.46
CA VAL A 223 -10.03 3.90 -2.89
C VAL A 223 -8.81 4.21 -2.02
N PHE A 224 -7.73 4.63 -2.67
CA PHE A 224 -6.56 5.21 -2.01
C PHE A 224 -6.49 6.70 -2.36
N PRO A 225 -7.10 7.59 -1.57
CA PRO A 225 -7.22 9.01 -1.91
C PRO A 225 -5.88 9.73 -2.13
N GLU A 226 -4.78 9.26 -1.52
CA GLU A 226 -3.42 9.78 -1.77
C GLU A 226 -3.03 9.74 -3.26
N GLY A 227 -3.60 8.79 -4.03
CA GLY A 227 -3.37 8.63 -5.46
C GLY A 227 -1.98 8.07 -5.81
N THR A 228 -1.05 8.01 -4.85
CA THR A 228 0.26 7.34 -4.97
C THR A 228 0.72 6.86 -3.60
N ARG A 229 1.72 5.99 -3.58
CA ARG A 229 2.30 5.49 -2.34
C ARG A 229 3.16 6.57 -1.70
N PHE A 230 2.96 6.82 -0.41
CA PHE A 230 3.89 7.55 0.43
C PHE A 230 5.23 6.79 0.51
N ASN A 231 6.33 7.50 0.30
CA ASN A 231 7.67 6.94 0.41
C ASN A 231 8.63 8.01 0.97
N PRO A 232 9.20 7.81 2.17
CA PRO A 232 10.16 8.75 2.77
C PRO A 232 11.37 9.07 1.88
N CYS A 233 11.77 8.13 1.01
CA CYS A 233 12.91 8.33 0.11
C CYS A 233 12.58 9.20 -1.12
N LYS A 234 11.32 9.58 -1.32
CA LYS A 234 10.85 10.37 -2.47
C LYS A 234 10.37 11.76 -2.03
N GLN A 235 11.32 12.60 -1.67
CA GLN A 235 11.07 13.95 -1.19
C GLN A 235 10.34 14.82 -2.21
N ASP A 236 10.54 14.58 -3.51
CA ASP A 236 9.84 15.27 -4.60
C ASP A 236 8.30 15.11 -4.54
N VAL A 237 7.83 13.90 -4.23
CA VAL A 237 6.39 13.60 -4.11
C VAL A 237 5.81 14.21 -2.83
N ILE A 238 6.56 14.10 -1.73
CA ILE A 238 6.16 14.65 -0.43
C ILE A 238 6.06 16.18 -0.54
N GLN A 239 7.08 16.83 -1.10
CA GLN A 239 7.13 18.28 -1.25
C GLN A 239 5.97 18.81 -2.11
N LYS A 240 5.69 18.18 -3.25
CA LYS A 240 4.50 18.50 -4.08
C LYS A 240 3.18 18.34 -3.32
N SER A 241 3.09 17.34 -2.44
CA SER A 241 1.91 17.14 -1.60
C SER A 241 1.77 18.23 -0.54
N LYS A 242 2.89 18.67 0.06
CA LYS A 242 2.91 19.78 1.04
C LYS A 242 2.58 21.11 0.38
N GLU A 243 3.08 21.38 -0.83
CA GLU A 243 2.71 22.55 -1.64
C GLU A 243 1.22 22.56 -1.95
N PHE A 244 0.67 21.43 -2.43
CA PHE A 244 -0.76 21.31 -2.67
C PHE A 244 -1.62 21.53 -1.40
N ALA A 245 -1.12 21.13 -0.22
CA ALA A 245 -1.79 21.42 1.05
C ALA A 245 -1.78 22.92 1.36
N LYS A 246 -0.62 23.58 1.21
CA LYS A 246 -0.45 25.03 1.46
C LYS A 246 -1.32 25.88 0.53
N GLU A 247 -1.36 25.55 -0.76
CA GLU A 247 -2.22 26.21 -1.76
C GLU A 247 -3.71 26.17 -1.38
N ARG A 248 -4.11 25.16 -0.61
CA ARG A 248 -5.48 24.95 -0.14
C ARG A 248 -5.72 25.47 1.29
N GLY A 249 -4.74 26.13 1.90
CA GLY A 249 -4.80 26.63 3.27
C GLY A 249 -4.79 25.54 4.33
N LEU A 250 -4.28 24.35 4.02
CA LEU A 250 -4.20 23.21 4.93
C LEU A 250 -2.82 23.10 5.57
N HIS A 251 -2.78 22.58 6.79
CA HIS A 251 -1.52 22.15 7.39
C HIS A 251 -0.93 20.97 6.60
N PRO A 252 0.34 21.02 6.17
CA PRO A 252 0.98 19.90 5.49
C PRO A 252 1.05 18.66 6.39
N TYR A 253 0.70 17.49 5.86
CA TYR A 253 0.85 16.22 6.56
C TYR A 253 2.30 15.72 6.50
N GLU A 254 2.71 14.94 7.50
CA GLU A 254 4.10 14.43 7.61
C GLU A 254 4.22 12.94 7.27
N TYR A 255 3.19 12.14 7.54
CA TYR A 255 3.19 10.69 7.40
C TYR A 255 2.28 10.14 6.30
N VAL A 256 1.40 10.98 5.76
CA VAL A 256 0.49 10.70 4.63
C VAL A 256 0.59 11.78 3.55
N LEU A 257 0.16 11.47 2.33
CA LEU A 257 -0.02 12.48 1.29
C LEU A 257 -1.41 13.11 1.37
N THR A 258 -1.52 14.34 0.89
CA THR A 258 -2.76 15.11 0.84
C THR A 258 -3.76 14.43 -0.10
N PRO A 259 -4.98 14.08 0.37
CA PRO A 259 -5.91 13.26 -0.39
C PRO A 259 -6.49 14.01 -1.61
N ARG A 260 -6.77 13.24 -2.66
CA ARG A 260 -7.48 13.67 -3.86
C ARG A 260 -8.94 13.20 -3.77
N MET A 261 -9.86 14.15 -3.88
CA MET A 261 -11.28 13.93 -3.57
C MET A 261 -12.06 13.17 -4.64
N ARG A 262 -11.74 13.39 -5.91
CA ARG A 262 -12.64 13.07 -7.04
C ARG A 262 -13.09 11.61 -7.07
N GLY A 263 -12.15 10.67 -6.94
CA GLY A 263 -12.47 9.23 -7.02
C GLY A 263 -13.40 8.77 -5.90
N PHE A 264 -13.11 9.18 -4.67
CA PHE A 264 -13.95 8.85 -3.52
C PHE A 264 -15.31 9.56 -3.55
N LYS A 265 -15.34 10.86 -3.88
CA LYS A 265 -16.57 11.65 -4.04
C LYS A 265 -17.50 11.04 -5.09
N THR A 266 -16.97 10.67 -6.25
CA THR A 266 -17.76 10.02 -7.32
C THR A 266 -18.36 8.70 -6.83
N GLY A 267 -17.59 7.91 -6.08
CA GLY A 267 -18.08 6.67 -5.46
C GLY A 267 -19.24 6.93 -4.49
N ILE A 268 -19.05 7.87 -3.56
CA ILE A 268 -20.08 8.26 -2.59
C ILE A 268 -21.34 8.77 -3.31
N ASP A 269 -21.21 9.70 -4.25
CA ASP A 269 -22.35 10.33 -4.92
C ASP A 269 -23.26 9.32 -5.64
N HIS A 270 -22.69 8.26 -6.21
CA HIS A 270 -23.45 7.27 -6.97
C HIS A 270 -23.89 6.06 -6.15
N LEU A 271 -23.09 5.67 -5.15
CA LEU A 271 -23.35 4.48 -4.34
C LEU A 271 -23.96 4.79 -2.97
N ARG A 272 -24.26 6.05 -2.64
CA ARG A 272 -24.74 6.45 -1.31
C ARG A 272 -25.89 5.62 -0.78
N ASP A 273 -26.89 5.37 -1.61
CA ASP A 273 -28.08 4.59 -1.22
C ASP A 273 -27.86 3.07 -1.32
N HIS A 274 -26.66 2.64 -1.67
CA HIS A 274 -26.28 1.23 -1.88
C HIS A 274 -25.21 0.76 -0.88
N VAL A 275 -24.49 1.68 -0.24
CA VAL A 275 -23.44 1.38 0.74
C VAL A 275 -23.91 1.70 2.14
N ASP A 276 -23.59 0.83 3.08
CA ASP A 276 -23.98 0.98 4.49
C ASP A 276 -22.99 1.89 5.25
N ALA A 277 -21.71 1.81 4.89
CA ALA A 277 -20.64 2.47 5.63
C ALA A 277 -19.39 2.78 4.80
N VAL A 278 -18.54 3.65 5.35
CA VAL A 278 -17.18 3.88 4.89
C VAL A 278 -16.22 3.32 5.93
N TYR A 279 -15.31 2.46 5.47
CA TYR A 279 -14.28 1.86 6.31
C TYR A 279 -13.01 2.67 6.12
N ASP A 280 -12.68 3.46 7.14
CA ASP A 280 -11.53 4.33 7.15
C ASP A 280 -10.33 3.66 7.82
N ILE A 281 -9.41 3.14 7.00
CA ILE A 281 -8.36 2.22 7.43
C ILE A 281 -7.01 2.91 7.46
N THR A 282 -6.25 2.74 8.55
CA THR A 282 -4.89 3.25 8.67
C THR A 282 -3.93 2.08 8.83
N ILE A 283 -3.06 1.88 7.85
CA ILE A 283 -2.08 0.81 7.82
C ILE A 283 -0.71 1.34 8.26
N GLY A 284 -0.11 0.68 9.24
CA GLY A 284 1.25 0.87 9.69
C GLY A 284 2.05 -0.43 9.53
N TYR A 285 3.23 -0.34 8.94
CA TYR A 285 4.14 -1.47 8.80
C TYR A 285 5.22 -1.41 9.87
N SER A 286 5.34 -2.45 10.68
CA SER A 286 6.47 -2.60 11.61
C SER A 286 7.78 -2.77 10.84
N ASN A 287 8.91 -2.63 11.55
CA ASN A 287 10.25 -2.77 11.00
C ASN A 287 10.57 -1.76 9.88
N THR A 288 9.86 -0.62 9.86
CA THR A 288 10.10 0.48 8.91
C THR A 288 10.73 1.69 9.58
N VAL A 289 11.42 1.48 10.70
CA VAL A 289 12.24 2.49 11.37
C VAL A 289 13.66 1.95 11.51
N ASP A 290 14.62 2.76 11.13
CA ASP A 290 16.03 2.43 11.28
C ASP A 290 16.41 2.36 12.77
N PRO A 291 16.92 1.22 13.27
CA PRO A 291 17.30 1.10 14.68
C PRO A 291 18.41 2.05 15.11
N ASN A 292 19.29 2.45 14.19
CA ASN A 292 20.45 3.29 14.49
C ASN A 292 20.13 4.78 14.39
N THR A 293 19.33 5.17 13.39
CA THR A 293 19.02 6.59 13.14
C THR A 293 17.66 7.03 13.68
N GLY A 294 16.77 6.08 14.01
CA GLY A 294 15.40 6.36 14.42
C GLY A 294 14.53 6.96 13.31
N LEU A 295 15.02 6.96 12.07
CA LEU A 295 14.36 7.54 10.91
C LEU A 295 13.42 6.53 10.24
N ARG A 296 12.29 7.03 9.77
CA ARG A 296 11.31 6.24 9.01
C ARG A 296 11.88 5.84 7.66
N GLN A 297 11.92 4.54 7.42
CA GLN A 297 12.30 3.94 6.14
C GLN A 297 11.07 3.65 5.27
N ARG A 298 11.32 3.24 4.04
CA ARG A 298 10.29 2.85 3.07
C ARG A 298 9.52 1.61 3.56
N ALA A 299 8.21 1.63 3.41
CA ALA A 299 7.37 0.46 3.65
C ALA A 299 7.78 -0.75 2.78
N PRO A 300 7.72 -1.98 3.30
CA PRO A 300 8.27 -3.15 2.63
C PRO A 300 7.55 -3.39 1.29
N GLY A 301 8.31 -3.60 0.22
CA GLY A 301 7.75 -4.10 -1.04
C GLY A 301 7.33 -5.57 -0.91
N MET A 302 6.57 -6.08 -1.88
CA MET A 302 6.05 -7.46 -1.88
C MET A 302 7.14 -8.50 -1.62
N GLN A 303 8.27 -8.39 -2.32
CA GLN A 303 9.39 -9.32 -2.18
C GLN A 303 9.98 -9.29 -0.76
N ASN A 304 10.16 -8.10 -0.19
CA ASN A 304 10.73 -7.94 1.15
C ASN A 304 9.77 -8.48 2.20
N PHE A 305 8.48 -8.16 2.07
CA PHE A 305 7.43 -8.63 2.95
C PHE A 305 7.35 -10.16 2.98
N LEU A 306 7.37 -10.82 1.82
CA LEU A 306 7.34 -12.29 1.72
C LEU A 306 8.65 -12.97 2.17
N SER A 307 9.76 -12.23 2.16
CA SER A 307 11.07 -12.74 2.59
C SER A 307 11.33 -12.54 4.07
N GLU A 308 10.52 -11.72 4.73
CA GLU A 308 10.63 -11.37 6.13
C GLU A 308 10.17 -12.54 7.02
N LYS A 309 10.90 -12.79 8.11
CA LYS A 309 10.59 -13.92 9.00
C LYS A 309 9.30 -13.71 9.79
N LYS A 310 9.01 -12.47 10.18
CA LYS A 310 7.86 -12.07 11.00
C LYS A 310 7.39 -10.67 10.58
N PRO A 311 6.76 -10.54 9.40
CA PRO A 311 6.15 -9.28 9.04
C PRO A 311 4.99 -8.99 10.00
N GLU A 312 4.99 -7.80 10.57
CA GLU A 312 3.97 -7.31 11.49
C GLU A 312 3.32 -6.08 10.86
N VAL A 313 1.99 -6.13 10.74
CA VAL A 313 1.18 -5.07 10.14
C VAL A 313 0.12 -4.65 11.15
N HIS A 314 0.09 -3.36 11.44
CA HIS A 314 -0.90 -2.74 12.31
C HIS A 314 -1.94 -2.06 11.45
N ILE A 315 -3.22 -2.28 11.77
CA ILE A 315 -4.36 -1.82 11.00
C ILE A 315 -5.34 -1.20 11.98
N HIS A 316 -5.51 0.11 11.91
CA HIS A 316 -6.57 0.79 12.64
C HIS A 316 -7.81 0.91 11.75
N ILE A 317 -8.94 0.44 12.24
CA ILE A 317 -10.23 0.43 11.55
C ILE A 317 -11.13 1.45 12.23
N ASN A 318 -11.69 2.38 11.45
CA ASN A 318 -12.73 3.28 11.89
C ASN A 318 -13.93 3.13 10.95
N ARG A 319 -15.09 2.73 11.48
CA ARG A 319 -16.31 2.52 10.70
C ARG A 319 -17.19 3.77 10.82
N ILE A 320 -17.45 4.40 9.68
CA ILE A 320 -18.25 5.63 9.59
C ILE A 320 -19.55 5.28 8.86
N ASN A 321 -20.71 5.55 9.45
CA ASN A 321 -21.97 5.31 8.74
C ASN A 321 -22.08 6.23 7.53
N ILE A 322 -22.76 5.78 6.49
CA ILE A 322 -22.96 6.59 5.29
C ILE A 322 -23.75 7.89 5.56
N GLU A 323 -24.61 7.87 6.59
CA GLU A 323 -25.40 9.01 7.04
C GLU A 323 -24.53 10.13 7.64
N ASP A 324 -23.41 9.77 8.28
CA ASP A 324 -22.49 10.71 8.93
C ASP A 324 -21.61 11.48 7.94
N ILE A 325 -21.64 11.09 6.65
CA ILE A 325 -20.80 11.69 5.61
C ILE A 325 -21.49 12.92 5.04
N PRO A 326 -20.85 14.10 4.99
CA PRO A 326 -21.52 15.30 4.51
C PRO A 326 -21.93 15.22 3.03
N HIS A 327 -23.08 15.82 2.68
CA HIS A 327 -23.58 15.90 1.30
C HIS A 327 -22.95 17.04 0.49
N SER A 328 -22.75 18.20 1.11
CA SER A 328 -22.22 19.39 0.43
C SER A 328 -20.73 19.24 0.13
N ASP A 329 -20.32 19.65 -1.07
CA ASP A 329 -18.94 19.52 -1.56
C ASP A 329 -17.90 20.15 -0.61
N ASP A 330 -18.18 21.32 -0.05
CA ASP A 330 -17.26 22.01 0.86
C ASP A 330 -17.14 21.29 2.21
N SER A 331 -18.28 20.84 2.75
CA SER A 331 -18.30 20.07 3.99
C SER A 331 -17.61 18.71 3.85
N PHE A 332 -17.82 18.04 2.71
CA PHE A 332 -17.19 16.77 2.38
C PHE A 332 -15.67 16.91 2.20
N LYS A 333 -15.24 17.99 1.56
CA LYS A 333 -13.82 18.33 1.41
C LYS A 333 -13.15 18.50 2.77
N THR A 334 -13.76 19.27 3.66
CA THR A 334 -13.26 19.46 5.04
C THR A 334 -13.24 18.13 5.81
N TRP A 335 -14.31 17.34 5.70
CA TRP A 335 -14.39 16.01 6.32
C TRP A 335 -13.25 15.10 5.88
N MET A 336 -12.97 14.98 4.57
CA MET A 336 -11.88 14.11 4.09
C MET A 336 -10.50 14.59 4.56
N TYR A 337 -10.28 15.91 4.59
CA TYR A 337 -9.02 16.43 5.13
C TYR A 337 -8.88 16.13 6.61
N ASN A 338 -9.97 16.21 7.38
CA ASN A 338 -9.95 15.79 8.77
C ASN A 338 -9.67 14.29 8.92
N GLN A 339 -10.27 13.41 8.11
CA GLN A 339 -9.94 11.98 8.12
C GLN A 339 -8.44 11.76 7.90
N PHE A 340 -7.83 12.41 6.91
CA PHE A 340 -6.39 12.28 6.65
C PHE A 340 -5.51 12.92 7.71
N LYS A 341 -5.97 13.99 8.36
CA LYS A 341 -5.30 14.56 9.53
C LYS A 341 -5.27 13.57 10.70
N GLU A 342 -6.38 12.90 10.99
CA GLU A 342 -6.41 11.87 12.03
C GLU A 342 -5.49 10.69 11.69
N LYS A 343 -5.42 10.27 10.42
CA LYS A 343 -4.43 9.27 9.96
C LYS A 343 -3.00 9.71 10.20
N ASP A 344 -2.69 10.97 9.92
CA ASP A 344 -1.37 11.56 10.13
C ASP A 344 -0.98 11.51 11.61
N ILE A 345 -1.91 11.87 12.50
CA ILE A 345 -1.72 11.81 13.95
C ILE A 345 -1.51 10.37 14.43
N LEU A 346 -2.34 9.43 13.97
CA LEU A 346 -2.22 8.00 14.30
C LEU A 346 -0.86 7.43 13.88
N LEU A 347 -0.42 7.75 12.66
CA LEU A 347 0.88 7.32 12.16
C LEU A 347 2.03 8.02 12.90
N SER A 348 1.89 9.30 13.23
CA SER A 348 2.87 10.00 14.07
C SER A 348 3.05 9.29 15.41
N HIS A 349 1.96 8.92 16.08
CA HIS A 349 2.04 8.14 17.32
C HIS A 349 2.74 6.80 17.09
N PHE A 350 2.33 6.06 16.06
CA PHE A 350 2.87 4.75 15.70
C PHE A 350 4.40 4.78 15.49
N TYR A 351 4.91 5.78 14.77
CA TYR A 351 6.34 5.94 14.51
C TYR A 351 7.11 6.52 15.71
N SER A 352 6.50 7.41 16.50
CA SER A 352 7.12 7.95 17.72
C SER A 352 7.25 6.93 18.85
N SER A 353 6.36 5.92 18.94
CA SER A 353 6.46 4.86 19.94
C SER A 353 7.80 4.12 19.85
N HIS A 354 8.31 3.88 18.64
CA HIS A 354 9.60 3.25 18.43
C HIS A 354 10.76 4.07 19.03
N GLN A 355 10.72 5.39 18.85
CA GLN A 355 11.75 6.30 19.36
C GLN A 355 11.80 6.32 20.89
N LYS A 356 10.71 5.94 21.56
CA LYS A 356 10.62 5.82 23.02
C LYS A 356 11.02 4.43 23.54
N GLY A 357 11.53 3.55 22.67
CA GLY A 357 11.85 2.16 23.02
C GLY A 357 10.61 1.27 23.21
N CYS A 358 9.42 1.74 22.83
CA CYS A 358 8.20 0.95 22.87
C CYS A 358 7.96 0.26 21.51
N ASN A 359 7.23 -0.86 21.53
CA ASN A 359 6.78 -1.50 20.29
C ASN A 359 5.86 -0.55 19.51
N MET A 360 6.04 -0.49 18.19
CA MET A 360 5.21 0.32 17.30
C MET A 360 3.76 -0.16 17.38
N ARG A 361 2.85 0.68 17.90
CA ARG A 361 1.44 0.33 18.06
C ARG A 361 0.56 1.55 17.87
N PHE A 362 -0.63 1.33 17.33
CA PHE A 362 -1.68 2.34 17.39
C PHE A 362 -2.24 2.45 18.81
N PRO A 363 -2.88 3.58 19.17
CA PRO A 363 -3.59 3.71 20.42
C PRO A 363 -4.69 2.64 20.56
N GLY A 364 -4.89 2.13 21.78
CA GLY A 364 -5.92 1.15 22.11
C GLY A 364 -5.44 -0.31 22.16
N GLU A 365 -6.37 -1.21 22.49
CA GLU A 365 -6.12 -2.65 22.51
C GLU A 365 -6.08 -3.21 21.09
N SER A 366 -5.14 -4.13 20.85
CA SER A 366 -4.99 -4.78 19.54
C SER A 366 -5.58 -6.18 19.57
N LEU A 367 -6.48 -6.48 18.65
CA LEU A 367 -6.84 -7.86 18.35
C LEU A 367 -5.82 -8.44 17.38
N ILE A 368 -5.15 -9.52 17.79
CA ILE A 368 -4.21 -10.23 16.90
C ILE A 368 -5.03 -11.20 16.04
N SER A 369 -5.19 -10.86 14.76
CA SER A 369 -5.77 -11.78 13.79
C SER A 369 -4.66 -12.64 13.19
N ARG A 370 -4.80 -13.96 13.33
CA ARG A 370 -3.98 -14.94 12.62
C ARG A 370 -4.84 -15.58 11.55
N LEU A 371 -4.42 -15.46 10.29
CA LEU A 371 -5.05 -16.17 9.20
C LEU A 371 -4.93 -17.68 9.46
N LYS A 372 -6.07 -18.34 9.63
CA LYS A 372 -6.10 -19.78 9.87
C LYS A 372 -5.68 -20.47 8.58
N LEU A 373 -4.62 -21.28 8.62
CA LEU A 373 -4.15 -22.05 7.45
C LEU A 373 -5.28 -22.86 6.79
N ARG A 374 -6.25 -23.35 7.57
CA ARG A 374 -7.41 -24.08 7.04
C ARG A 374 -8.25 -23.30 6.03
N GLN A 375 -8.24 -21.97 6.09
CA GLN A 375 -9.00 -21.10 5.16
C GLN A 375 -8.25 -20.85 3.84
N THR A 376 -6.92 -20.92 3.85
CA THR A 376 -6.08 -20.59 2.69
C THR A 376 -5.46 -21.81 2.03
N LEU A 377 -5.27 -22.89 2.79
CA LEU A 377 -4.60 -24.11 2.35
C LEU A 377 -5.36 -24.83 1.21
N PRO A 378 -6.70 -24.99 1.24
CA PRO A 378 -7.40 -25.65 0.12
C PRO A 378 -7.18 -24.90 -1.21
N SER A 379 -7.36 -23.58 -1.20
CA SER A 379 -7.14 -22.74 -2.39
C SER A 379 -5.68 -22.77 -2.85
N LEU A 380 -4.73 -22.76 -1.90
CA LEU A 380 -3.31 -22.89 -2.21
C LEU A 380 -3.01 -24.23 -2.87
N LEU A 381 -3.52 -25.34 -2.32
CA LEU A 381 -3.32 -26.68 -2.86
C LEU A 381 -3.92 -26.79 -4.26
N VAL A 382 -5.15 -26.32 -4.49
CA VAL A 382 -5.77 -26.33 -5.82
C VAL A 382 -4.93 -25.52 -6.82
N CYS A 383 -4.52 -24.30 -6.47
CA CYS A 383 -3.70 -23.47 -7.33
C CYS A 383 -2.33 -24.10 -7.62
N CYS A 384 -1.67 -24.65 -6.60
CA CYS A 384 -0.39 -25.32 -6.75
C CYS A 384 -0.53 -26.59 -7.60
N SER A 385 -1.58 -27.40 -7.39
CA SER A 385 -1.83 -28.60 -8.18
C SER A 385 -2.06 -28.27 -9.65
N LEU A 386 -2.91 -27.27 -9.95
CA LEU A 386 -3.14 -26.82 -11.31
C LEU A 386 -1.85 -26.31 -11.96
N LEU A 387 -1.09 -25.48 -11.25
CA LEU A 387 0.19 -24.97 -11.75
C LEU A 387 1.20 -26.10 -11.97
N MET A 388 1.26 -27.08 -11.08
CA MET A 388 2.16 -28.22 -11.22
C MET A 388 1.78 -29.09 -12.41
N ILE A 389 0.48 -29.35 -12.64
CA ILE A 389 0.01 -30.07 -13.84
C ILE A 389 0.40 -29.29 -15.10
N SER A 390 0.21 -27.97 -15.09
CA SER A 390 0.60 -27.09 -16.19
C SER A 390 2.12 -27.05 -16.42
N LEU A 391 2.96 -27.21 -15.40
CA LEU A 391 4.42 -27.10 -15.56
C LEU A 391 5.12 -28.45 -15.78
N LEU A 392 4.53 -29.55 -15.34
CA LEU A 392 5.16 -30.88 -15.39
C LEU A 392 4.76 -31.71 -16.62
N THR A 393 3.78 -31.28 -17.39
CA THR A 393 3.35 -31.99 -18.61
C THR A 393 3.66 -31.15 -19.84
N ASP A 394 4.18 -31.75 -20.91
CA ASP A 394 4.50 -31.02 -22.14
C ASP A 394 3.27 -30.33 -22.75
N TRP A 395 2.13 -31.04 -22.72
CA TRP A 395 0.85 -30.50 -23.12
C TRP A 395 0.41 -29.34 -22.22
N GLY A 396 0.47 -29.51 -20.90
CA GLY A 396 0.09 -28.47 -19.94
C GLY A 396 0.98 -27.23 -20.05
N TYR A 397 2.28 -27.41 -20.29
CA TYR A 397 3.25 -26.34 -20.45
C TYR A 397 2.95 -25.53 -21.70
N THR A 398 2.67 -26.24 -22.80
CA THR A 398 2.24 -25.66 -24.05
C THR A 398 0.95 -24.85 -23.86
N VAL A 399 -0.10 -25.45 -23.28
CA VAL A 399 -1.38 -24.77 -23.01
C VAL A 399 -1.18 -23.55 -22.11
N TYR A 400 -0.38 -23.67 -21.04
CA TYR A 400 -0.08 -22.58 -20.12
C TYR A 400 0.53 -21.38 -20.85
N TRP A 401 1.58 -21.60 -21.66
CA TRP A 401 2.20 -20.51 -22.42
C TRP A 401 1.29 -19.92 -23.47
N HIS A 402 0.48 -20.73 -24.15
CA HIS A 402 -0.51 -20.22 -25.11
C HIS A 402 -1.54 -19.34 -24.40
N VAL A 403 -2.10 -19.78 -23.27
CA VAL A 403 -3.07 -19.00 -22.50
C VAL A 403 -2.44 -17.70 -21.99
N ILE A 404 -1.22 -17.75 -21.46
CA ILE A 404 -0.54 -16.55 -20.97
C ILE A 404 -0.24 -15.59 -22.11
N VAL A 405 0.38 -16.03 -23.21
CA VAL A 405 0.79 -15.14 -24.31
C VAL A 405 -0.40 -14.66 -25.12
N ILE A 406 -1.21 -15.59 -25.65
CA ILE A 406 -2.37 -15.26 -26.49
C ILE A 406 -3.44 -14.55 -25.66
N GLY A 407 -3.74 -15.05 -24.46
CA GLY A 407 -4.71 -14.42 -23.56
C GLY A 407 -4.28 -13.02 -23.15
N SER A 408 -2.98 -12.78 -22.90
CA SER A 408 -2.50 -11.43 -22.60
C SER A 408 -2.58 -10.52 -23.80
N ALA A 409 -2.17 -10.98 -24.99
CA ALA A 409 -2.28 -10.20 -26.22
C ALA A 409 -3.74 -9.85 -26.54
N ALA A 410 -4.64 -10.83 -26.50
CA ALA A 410 -6.08 -10.65 -26.71
C ALA A 410 -6.69 -9.72 -25.65
N GLY A 411 -6.34 -9.90 -24.37
CA GLY A 411 -6.79 -9.04 -23.29
C GLY A 411 -6.32 -7.60 -23.45
N MET A 412 -5.06 -7.37 -23.82
CA MET A 412 -4.54 -6.03 -24.08
C MET A 412 -5.21 -5.39 -25.30
N ALA A 413 -5.43 -6.13 -26.38
CA ALA A 413 -6.15 -5.66 -27.56
C ALA A 413 -7.63 -5.34 -27.26
N TRP A 414 -8.30 -6.16 -26.46
CA TRP A 414 -9.65 -5.86 -25.98
C TRP A 414 -9.67 -4.56 -25.17
N MET A 415 -8.70 -4.40 -24.27
CA MET A 415 -8.60 -3.20 -23.44
C MET A 415 -8.30 -1.95 -24.26
N THR A 416 -7.55 -2.00 -25.37
CA THR A 416 -7.36 -0.82 -26.23
C THR A 416 -8.64 -0.40 -26.95
N VAL A 417 -9.44 -1.37 -27.40
CA VAL A 417 -10.69 -1.10 -28.14
C VAL A 417 -11.82 -0.61 -27.22
N ARG A 418 -11.88 -1.13 -25.97
CA ARG A 418 -12.99 -0.88 -25.03
C ARG A 418 -12.68 0.10 -23.90
N SER A 419 -11.45 0.65 -23.80
CA SER A 419 -11.07 1.58 -22.72
C SER A 419 -11.50 3.02 -22.92
#